data_AF-A0A645F0Y5-F1
#
_entry.id   AF-A0A645F0Y5-F1
#
_cell.length_a   1.000
_cell.length_b   1.000
_cell.length_c   1.000
_cell.angle_alpha   90.00
_cell.angle_beta   90.00
_cell.angle_gamma   90.00
#
_symmetry.space_group_name_H-M   'P 1'
#
loop_
_entity.id
_entity.type
_entity.pdbx_description
1 polymer ?
#
loop_
_entity_poly.entity_id
_entity_poly.type
_entity_poly.pdbx_seq_one_letter_code
_entity_poly.pdbx_strand_id
1 'polypeptide(L)'
;MLDCPDEQPAGIKKQIAIELDDQSGLVRIDHTFTNSGLWPVEASIWCISVMAPGGTLKVPQEPFVPHGGGPGETFLPARPVVLWPFARMDDPRFSWGGDFIAMRQDDRYPAKLKFGVLNRQGYALYELNGETFTKRYPCVDGATYPDLGCNSEFYTQPGFLEIESLSPLYKLAEGASATHTEYWSLAR
;
A
#
# COMPACT_ATOMS: atom_id res chain seq x y z
N MET A 1 1.90 19.08 11.02
CA MET A 1 0.68 18.32 11.38
C MET A 1 -0.46 18.83 10.52
N LEU A 2 -1.18 17.93 9.86
CA LEU A 2 -2.41 18.21 9.12
C LEU A 2 -3.56 17.56 9.89
N ASP A 3 -4.58 18.35 10.24
CA ASP A 3 -5.74 17.89 10.98
C ASP A 3 -6.98 17.97 10.08
N CYS A 4 -7.77 16.90 10.05
CA CYS A 4 -9.07 16.88 9.40
C CYS A 4 -10.17 17.04 10.47
N PRO A 5 -11.26 17.77 10.18
CA PRO A 5 -12.48 17.65 10.97
C PRO A 5 -12.93 16.19 11.09
N ASP A 6 -13.58 15.87 12.20
CA ASP A 6 -14.10 14.51 12.44
C ASP A 6 -15.01 14.06 11.30
N GLU A 7 -14.76 12.85 10.80
CA GLU A 7 -15.62 12.24 9.79
C GLU A 7 -16.95 11.85 10.43
N GLN A 8 -18.01 12.57 10.06
CA GLN A 8 -19.37 12.28 10.50
C GLN A 8 -20.09 11.41 9.47
N PRO A 9 -20.91 10.43 9.90
CA PRO A 9 -21.25 10.10 11.30
C PRO A 9 -20.28 9.10 11.96
N ALA A 10 -19.18 8.73 11.31
CA ALA A 10 -18.28 7.67 11.78
C ALA A 10 -17.59 7.97 13.12
N GLY A 11 -17.44 9.26 13.47
CA GLY A 11 -16.77 9.67 14.71
C GLY A 11 -15.27 9.36 14.69
N ILE A 12 -14.63 9.51 13.52
CA ILE A 12 -13.19 9.29 13.38
C ILE A 12 -12.50 10.62 13.10
N LYS A 13 -11.61 11.02 14.00
CA LYS A 13 -10.65 12.09 13.75
C LYS A 13 -9.44 11.52 13.01
N LYS A 14 -8.97 12.25 12.00
CA LYS A 14 -7.80 11.86 11.18
C LYS A 14 -6.72 12.93 11.26
N GLN A 15 -5.47 12.51 11.44
CA GLN A 15 -4.32 13.38 11.52
C GLN A 15 -3.17 12.82 10.66
N ILE A 16 -2.41 13.70 10.02
CA ILE A 16 -1.19 13.35 9.30
C ILE A 16 -0.04 14.20 9.83
N ALA A 17 0.95 13.56 10.45
CA ALA A 17 2.22 14.19 10.76
C ALA A 17 3.21 13.93 9.62
N ILE A 18 3.98 14.94 9.24
CA ILE A 18 4.99 14.85 8.18
C ILE A 18 6.27 15.43 8.75
N GLU A 19 7.34 14.64 8.71
CA GLU A 19 8.68 15.00 9.17
C GLU A 19 9.66 14.75 8.03
N LEU A 20 10.51 15.73 7.71
CA LEU A 20 11.58 15.61 6.73
C LEU A 20 12.92 15.58 7.49
N ASP A 21 13.74 14.58 7.20
CA ASP A 21 15.14 14.57 7.61
C ASP A 21 15.97 15.33 6.56
N ASP A 22 16.45 16.53 6.95
CA ASP A 22 17.22 17.41 6.09
C ASP A 22 18.57 16.82 5.62
N GLN A 23 19.11 15.81 6.31
CA GLN A 23 20.38 15.19 5.94
C GLN A 23 20.18 14.03 4.97
N SER A 24 19.20 13.17 5.23
CA SER A 24 18.97 11.98 4.40
C SER A 24 17.96 12.19 3.27
N GLY A 25 17.15 13.24 3.34
CA GLY A 25 16.02 13.48 2.43
C GLY A 25 14.85 12.50 2.66
N LEU A 26 14.89 11.71 3.73
CA LEU A 26 13.82 10.78 4.10
C LEU A 26 12.64 11.56 4.67
N VAL A 27 11.44 11.29 4.17
CA VAL A 27 10.19 11.82 4.72
C VAL A 27 9.51 10.72 5.53
N ARG A 28 9.23 10.97 6.81
CA ARG A 28 8.35 10.13 7.63
C ARG A 28 6.95 10.73 7.62
N ILE A 29 5.96 9.88 7.42
CA ILE A 29 4.55 10.27 7.44
C ILE A 29 3.81 9.36 8.41
N ASP A 30 3.22 9.92 9.45
CA ASP A 30 2.40 9.18 10.41
C ASP A 30 0.92 9.53 10.18
N HIS A 31 0.13 8.54 9.74
CA HIS A 31 -1.31 8.65 9.58
C HIS A 31 -1.99 8.11 10.83
N THR A 32 -2.71 8.95 11.58
CA THR A 32 -3.37 8.55 12.83
C THR A 32 -4.87 8.66 12.71
N PHE A 33 -5.58 7.60 13.10
CA PHE A 33 -7.01 7.63 13.35
C PHE A 33 -7.25 7.62 14.86
N THR A 34 -8.14 8.48 15.33
CA THR A 34 -8.64 8.50 16.70
C THR A 34 -10.15 8.37 16.68
N ASN A 35 -10.72 7.43 17.45
CA ASN A 35 -12.15 7.33 17.61
C ASN A 35 -12.64 8.44 18.56
N SER A 36 -13.31 9.45 18.02
CA SER A 36 -13.94 10.54 18.77
C SER A 36 -15.43 10.29 19.06
N GLY A 37 -15.98 9.17 18.59
CA GLY A 37 -17.32 8.70 18.92
C GLY A 37 -17.39 7.94 20.24
N LEU A 38 -18.62 7.70 20.70
CA LEU A 38 -18.91 7.01 21.97
C LEU A 38 -18.86 5.47 21.87
N TRP A 39 -18.80 4.92 20.65
CA TRP A 39 -18.91 3.48 20.41
C TRP A 39 -17.61 2.93 19.82
N PRO A 40 -17.22 1.69 20.17
CA PRO A 40 -16.10 1.04 19.50
C PRO A 40 -16.32 0.90 18.00
N VAL A 41 -15.27 1.15 17.23
CA VAL A 41 -15.26 1.07 15.77
C VAL A 41 -14.13 0.16 15.31
N GLU A 42 -14.38 -0.60 14.25
CA GLU A 42 -13.34 -1.38 13.57
C GLU A 42 -12.91 -0.62 12.30
N ALA A 43 -11.64 -0.29 12.18
CA ALA A 43 -11.13 0.53 11.08
C ALA A 43 -9.70 0.13 10.68
N SER A 44 -9.40 0.28 9.39
CA SER A 44 -8.04 0.27 8.84
C SER A 44 -7.70 1.66 8.31
N ILE A 45 -6.46 2.07 8.48
CA ILE A 45 -5.92 3.34 8.00
C ILE A 45 -5.46 3.13 6.56
N TRP A 46 -6.21 3.68 5.62
CA TRP A 46 -5.96 3.59 4.18
C TRP A 46 -5.30 4.86 3.65
N CYS A 47 -4.06 4.72 3.16
CA CYS A 47 -3.17 5.83 2.82
C CYS A 47 -2.87 5.83 1.32
N ILE A 48 -3.53 6.72 0.58
CA ILE A 48 -3.43 6.82 -0.88
C ILE A 48 -2.37 7.84 -1.28
N SER A 49 -1.40 7.43 -2.10
CA SER A 49 -0.42 8.32 -2.73
C SER A 49 -0.61 8.31 -4.24
N VAL A 50 -1.05 9.43 -4.82
CA VAL A 50 -1.25 9.59 -6.27
C VAL A 50 0.05 10.00 -6.93
N MET A 51 0.51 9.22 -7.91
CA MET A 51 1.75 9.42 -8.63
C MET A 51 1.52 10.20 -9.94
N ALA A 52 2.52 10.99 -10.33
CA ALA A 52 2.51 11.70 -11.62
C ALA A 52 2.41 10.71 -12.79
N PRO A 53 1.72 11.02 -13.90
CA PRO A 53 1.46 10.09 -15.00
C PRO A 53 2.72 9.60 -15.74
N GLY A 54 2.59 8.45 -16.41
CA GLY A 54 3.59 7.88 -17.33
C GLY A 54 4.62 6.94 -16.68
N GLY A 55 4.60 6.78 -15.36
CA GLY A 55 5.57 5.97 -14.64
C GLY A 55 5.16 4.51 -14.46
N THR A 56 6.07 3.75 -13.87
CA THR A 56 5.90 2.32 -13.60
C THR A 56 6.03 2.04 -12.12
N LEU A 57 4.98 1.46 -11.55
CA LEU A 57 4.99 0.86 -10.24
C LEU A 57 5.75 -0.47 -10.27
N LYS A 58 6.55 -0.75 -9.23
CA LYS A 58 7.10 -2.07 -8.95
C LYS A 58 6.84 -2.49 -7.50
N VAL A 59 6.33 -3.70 -7.33
CA VAL A 59 6.05 -4.32 -6.03
C VAL A 59 6.88 -5.58 -5.93
N PRO A 60 7.73 -5.75 -4.90
CA PRO A 60 8.61 -6.90 -4.81
C PRO A 60 7.84 -8.21 -4.71
N GLN A 61 8.42 -9.28 -5.24
CA GLN A 61 7.98 -10.64 -5.00
C GLN A 61 8.39 -11.09 -3.59
N GLU A 62 7.70 -12.10 -3.07
CA GLU A 62 8.21 -12.82 -1.90
C GLU A 62 9.46 -13.63 -2.29
N PRO A 63 10.39 -13.89 -1.36
CA PRO A 63 11.56 -14.71 -1.64
C PRO A 63 11.18 -16.06 -2.26
N PHE A 64 11.85 -16.42 -3.35
CA PHE A 64 11.63 -17.70 -4.01
C PHE A 64 12.05 -18.86 -3.09
N VAL A 65 11.16 -19.83 -2.92
CA VAL A 65 11.44 -21.08 -2.21
C VAL A 65 11.05 -22.24 -3.14
N PRO A 66 11.95 -23.22 -3.39
CA PRO A 66 11.64 -24.38 -4.21
C PRO A 66 10.46 -25.20 -3.65
N HIS A 67 9.71 -25.83 -4.54
CA HIS A 67 8.59 -26.70 -4.16
C HIS A 67 9.08 -28.06 -3.68
N GLY A 68 8.71 -28.44 -2.46
CA GLY A 68 9.01 -29.77 -1.92
C GLY A 68 9.01 -29.84 -0.40
N GLY A 69 9.48 -30.98 0.13
CA GLY A 69 9.51 -31.28 1.57
C GLY A 69 10.92 -31.42 2.15
N GLY A 70 11.95 -31.17 1.34
CA GLY A 70 13.34 -31.18 1.78
C GLY A 70 13.75 -29.90 2.52
N PRO A 71 14.99 -29.87 3.06
CA PRO A 71 15.52 -28.67 3.70
C PRO A 71 15.53 -27.47 2.75
N GLY A 72 14.87 -26.39 3.14
CA GLY A 72 14.77 -25.17 2.33
C GLY A 72 13.70 -25.19 1.24
N GLU A 73 12.83 -26.20 1.22
CA GLU A 73 11.68 -26.29 0.32
C GLU A 73 10.35 -26.04 1.07
N THR A 74 9.28 -25.73 0.35
CA THR A 74 7.96 -25.54 0.95
C THR A 74 6.80 -25.98 0.06
N PHE A 75 5.70 -26.39 0.69
CA PHE A 75 4.39 -26.57 0.07
C PHE A 75 3.39 -25.44 0.42
N LEU A 76 3.82 -24.46 1.22
CA LEU A 76 2.96 -23.39 1.73
C LEU A 76 2.84 -22.23 0.73
N PRO A 77 1.69 -21.53 0.70
CA PRO A 77 1.55 -20.33 -0.11
C PRO A 77 2.42 -19.19 0.43
N ALA A 78 2.94 -18.35 -0.47
CA ALA A 78 3.77 -17.20 -0.10
C ALA A 78 2.93 -15.99 0.35
N ARG A 79 1.93 -15.58 -0.44
CA ARG A 79 1.04 -14.42 -0.17
C ARG A 79 -0.26 -14.46 -0.98
N PRO A 80 -1.31 -13.73 -0.56
CA PRO A 80 -2.42 -13.37 -1.44
C PRO A 80 -2.01 -12.37 -2.54
N VAL A 81 -2.64 -12.52 -3.71
CA VAL A 81 -2.75 -11.51 -4.77
C VAL A 81 -4.24 -11.28 -4.98
N VAL A 82 -4.71 -10.08 -4.68
CA VAL A 82 -6.12 -9.69 -4.65
C VAL A 82 -6.47 -8.95 -5.93
N LEU A 83 -7.57 -9.34 -6.56
CA LEU A 83 -8.03 -8.79 -7.82
C LEU A 83 -9.45 -8.27 -7.66
N TRP A 84 -9.70 -7.06 -8.16
CA TRP A 84 -11.04 -6.52 -8.26
C TRP A 84 -11.71 -7.06 -9.53
N PRO A 85 -13.06 -7.11 -9.62
CA PRO A 85 -13.76 -7.67 -10.79
C PRO A 85 -13.40 -7.01 -12.13
N PHE A 86 -12.91 -5.76 -12.10
CA PHE A 86 -12.48 -5.02 -13.29
C PHE A 86 -10.99 -5.23 -13.63
N ALA A 87 -10.23 -5.95 -12.81
CA ALA A 87 -8.82 -6.23 -13.03
C ALA A 87 -8.64 -7.33 -14.07
N ARG A 88 -7.98 -6.99 -15.18
CA ARG A 88 -7.62 -7.92 -16.23
C ARG A 88 -6.18 -8.37 -16.02
N MET A 89 -5.97 -9.64 -15.70
CA MET A 89 -4.60 -10.16 -15.50
C MET A 89 -3.77 -10.21 -16.80
N ASP A 90 -4.44 -10.24 -17.95
CA ASP A 90 -3.85 -10.15 -19.28
C ASP A 90 -3.67 -8.70 -19.76
N ASP A 91 -3.92 -7.69 -18.91
CA ASP A 91 -3.71 -6.30 -19.25
C ASP A 91 -2.22 -6.04 -19.54
N PRO A 92 -1.85 -5.47 -20.70
CA PRO A 92 -0.46 -5.27 -21.10
C PRO A 92 0.27 -4.20 -20.25
N ARG A 93 -0.43 -3.49 -19.36
CA ARG A 93 0.20 -2.65 -18.34
C ARG A 93 0.82 -3.46 -17.21
N PHE A 94 0.46 -4.75 -17.06
CA PHE A 94 1.12 -5.65 -16.12
C PHE A 94 2.40 -6.24 -16.68
N SER A 95 3.34 -6.48 -15.77
CA SER A 95 4.45 -7.41 -16.00
C SER A 95 4.68 -8.23 -14.74
N TRP A 96 4.50 -9.54 -14.86
CA TRP A 96 4.69 -10.49 -13.76
C TRP A 96 6.12 -11.04 -13.81
N GLY A 97 7.05 -10.32 -13.19
CA GLY A 97 8.46 -10.67 -13.15
C GLY A 97 8.83 -11.56 -11.95
N GLY A 98 10.05 -12.10 -12.00
CA GLY A 98 10.62 -12.92 -10.92
C GLY A 98 10.97 -12.12 -9.66
N ASP A 99 11.40 -10.86 -9.82
CA ASP A 99 11.76 -9.98 -8.71
C ASP A 99 10.61 -9.03 -8.32
N PHE A 100 9.81 -8.61 -9.30
CA PHE A 100 8.74 -7.62 -9.12
C PHE A 100 7.48 -7.97 -9.91
N ILE A 101 6.32 -7.67 -9.34
CA ILE A 101 5.10 -7.37 -10.09
C ILE A 101 5.18 -5.90 -10.47
N ALA A 102 5.08 -5.58 -11.76
CA ALA A 102 5.08 -4.22 -12.24
C ALA A 102 3.74 -3.84 -12.88
N MET A 103 3.35 -2.57 -12.73
CA MET A 103 2.16 -1.99 -13.34
C MET A 103 2.48 -0.59 -13.87
N ARG A 104 2.25 -0.35 -15.15
CA ARG A 104 2.52 0.96 -15.79
C ARG A 104 1.26 1.81 -15.89
N GLN A 105 1.39 3.10 -15.59
CA GLN A 105 0.38 4.10 -15.94
C GLN A 105 0.47 4.42 -17.43
N ASP A 106 -0.64 4.29 -18.17
CA ASP A 106 -0.63 4.41 -19.63
C ASP A 106 -1.99 4.91 -20.15
N ASP A 107 -2.03 6.17 -20.59
CA ASP A 107 -3.26 6.86 -21.04
C ASP A 107 -3.90 6.25 -22.29
N ARG A 108 -3.18 5.40 -23.02
CA ARG A 108 -3.72 4.68 -24.17
C ARG A 108 -4.76 3.63 -23.76
N TYR A 109 -4.79 3.25 -22.48
CA TYR A 109 -5.71 2.25 -21.93
C TYR A 109 -6.77 2.93 -21.06
N PRO A 110 -8.02 3.08 -21.54
CA PRO A 110 -9.07 3.77 -20.80
C PRO A 110 -9.61 2.95 -19.62
N ALA A 111 -9.36 1.63 -19.60
CA ALA A 111 -9.82 0.74 -18.56
C ALA A 111 -9.07 1.00 -17.24
N LYS A 112 -9.81 0.96 -16.14
CA LYS A 112 -9.25 0.95 -14.79
C LYS A 112 -8.59 -0.40 -14.51
N LEU A 113 -7.52 -0.38 -13.74
CA LEU A 113 -6.80 -1.58 -13.32
C LEU A 113 -6.47 -1.45 -11.84
N LYS A 114 -6.67 -2.54 -11.08
CA LYS A 114 -6.33 -2.58 -9.67
C LYS A 114 -5.88 -3.97 -9.25
N PHE A 115 -4.88 -4.05 -8.41
CA PHE A 115 -4.54 -5.27 -7.69
C PHE A 115 -4.04 -4.92 -6.29
N GLY A 116 -4.11 -5.89 -5.39
CA GLY A 116 -3.58 -5.79 -4.04
C GLY A 116 -2.71 -6.99 -3.71
N VAL A 117 -1.82 -6.83 -2.75
CA VAL A 117 -1.02 -7.95 -2.21
C VAL A 117 -0.82 -7.78 -0.71
N LEU A 118 -0.59 -8.88 -0.02
CA LEU A 118 0.11 -8.82 1.26
C LEU A 118 1.61 -8.71 0.97
N ASN A 119 2.14 -7.51 1.09
CA ASN A 119 3.53 -7.15 0.83
C ASN A 119 4.33 -7.20 2.13
N ARG A 120 4.98 -8.33 2.43
CA ARG A 120 5.85 -8.47 3.61
C ARG A 120 7.17 -7.75 3.49
N GLN A 121 7.61 -7.48 2.25
CA GLN A 121 8.82 -6.72 1.99
C GLN A 121 8.66 -5.24 2.38
N GLY A 122 7.41 -4.76 2.51
CA GLY A 122 7.10 -3.48 3.13
C GLY A 122 7.52 -2.25 2.30
N TYR A 123 7.58 -2.38 0.97
CA TYR A 123 7.82 -1.25 0.09
C TYR A 123 7.23 -1.42 -1.32
N ALA A 124 7.00 -0.30 -1.98
CA ALA A 124 6.72 -0.22 -3.41
C ALA A 124 7.55 0.91 -4.03
N LEU A 125 7.89 0.75 -5.31
CA LEU A 125 8.68 1.71 -6.08
C LEU A 125 7.82 2.33 -7.17
N TYR A 126 8.03 3.61 -7.45
CA TYR A 126 7.50 4.27 -8.64
C TYR A 126 8.65 4.88 -9.44
N GLU A 127 8.81 4.43 -10.67
CA GLU A 127 9.87 4.88 -11.57
C GLU A 127 9.29 5.79 -12.64
N LEU A 128 9.81 7.01 -12.77
CA LEU A 128 9.42 7.98 -13.77
C LEU A 128 10.62 8.83 -14.16
N ASN A 129 10.92 8.93 -15.47
CA ASN A 129 11.97 9.80 -16.02
C ASN A 129 13.37 9.64 -15.36
N GLY A 130 13.73 8.42 -14.97
CA GLY A 130 15.01 8.13 -14.31
C GLY A 130 15.04 8.43 -12.81
N GLU A 131 13.91 8.83 -12.22
CA GLU A 131 13.76 9.00 -10.77
C GLU A 131 12.97 7.82 -10.20
N THR A 132 13.38 7.36 -9.02
CA THR A 132 12.71 6.30 -8.25
C THR A 132 12.18 6.86 -6.95
N PHE A 133 10.87 6.93 -6.83
CA PHE A 133 10.18 7.16 -5.56
C PHE A 133 9.99 5.83 -4.84
N THR A 134 10.43 5.74 -3.59
CA THR A 134 10.24 4.56 -2.74
C THR A 134 9.26 4.90 -1.63
N LYS A 135 8.18 4.14 -1.52
CA LYS A 135 7.23 4.20 -0.41
C LYS A 135 7.38 2.94 0.44
N ARG A 136 7.85 3.09 1.69
CA ARG A 136 7.95 2.02 2.69
C ARG A 136 6.82 2.11 3.69
N TYR A 137 6.34 0.96 4.15
CA TYR A 137 5.26 0.82 5.12
C TYR A 137 5.36 -0.54 5.82
N PRO A 138 4.89 -0.68 7.07
CA PRO A 138 5.01 -1.92 7.82
C PRO A 138 4.07 -3.01 7.32
N CYS A 139 4.47 -4.26 7.54
CA CYS A 139 3.61 -5.43 7.52
C CYS A 139 3.64 -6.07 8.91
N VAL A 140 2.48 -6.25 9.54
CA VAL A 140 2.35 -6.86 10.85
C VAL A 140 1.97 -8.32 10.66
N ASP A 141 2.92 -9.22 10.93
CA ASP A 141 2.71 -10.65 10.74
C ASP A 141 1.55 -11.18 11.59
N GLY A 142 0.67 -11.96 10.95
CA GLY A 142 -0.49 -12.57 11.59
C GLY A 142 -1.66 -11.62 11.86
N ALA A 143 -1.55 -10.33 11.53
CA ALA A 143 -2.65 -9.39 11.67
C ALA A 143 -3.72 -9.58 10.59
N THR A 144 -4.96 -9.18 10.90
CA THR A 144 -6.05 -9.15 9.93
C THR A 144 -6.00 -7.84 9.15
N TYR A 145 -5.88 -7.95 7.83
CA TYR A 145 -5.94 -6.83 6.90
C TYR A 145 -7.29 -6.82 6.18
N PRO A 146 -7.76 -5.63 5.73
CA PRO A 146 -8.98 -5.53 4.91
C PRO A 146 -8.77 -6.19 3.53
N ASP A 147 -9.81 -6.14 2.69
CA ASP A 147 -9.73 -6.44 1.26
C ASP A 147 -9.05 -7.79 0.92
N LEU A 148 -9.54 -8.87 1.53
CA LEU A 148 -8.99 -10.22 1.38
C LEU A 148 -7.53 -10.38 1.86
N GLY A 149 -7.11 -9.53 2.80
CA GLY A 149 -5.86 -9.67 3.53
C GLY A 149 -4.67 -8.93 2.91
N CYS A 150 -4.90 -7.90 2.08
CA CYS A 150 -3.81 -7.09 1.54
C CYS A 150 -3.48 -5.88 2.42
N ASN A 151 -2.19 -5.58 2.57
CA ASN A 151 -1.70 -4.36 3.21
C ASN A 151 -1.26 -3.29 2.20
N SER A 152 -1.38 -3.59 0.90
CA SER A 152 -1.04 -2.68 -0.18
C SER A 152 -1.91 -2.93 -1.39
N GLU A 153 -2.37 -1.84 -1.99
CA GLU A 153 -3.21 -1.83 -3.17
C GLU A 153 -2.66 -0.84 -4.19
N PHE A 154 -2.91 -1.13 -5.46
CA PHE A 154 -2.32 -0.39 -6.55
C PHE A 154 -3.36 -0.23 -7.65
N TYR A 155 -3.69 1.02 -7.95
CA TYR A 155 -4.72 1.37 -8.91
C TYR A 155 -4.13 2.22 -10.04
N THR A 156 -4.65 2.09 -11.25
CA THR A 156 -4.34 3.02 -12.34
C THR A 156 -5.53 3.23 -13.28
N GLN A 157 -5.57 4.43 -13.84
CA GLN A 157 -6.45 4.86 -14.92
C GLN A 157 -5.73 5.94 -15.75
N PRO A 158 -6.36 6.47 -16.82
CA PRO A 158 -5.80 7.64 -17.50
C PRO A 158 -5.54 8.79 -16.53
N GLY A 159 -4.36 9.39 -16.63
CA GLY A 159 -3.90 10.53 -15.84
C GLY A 159 -3.11 10.20 -14.57
N PHE A 160 -3.23 9.00 -13.97
CA PHE A 160 -2.47 8.68 -12.74
C PHE A 160 -2.40 7.19 -12.37
N LEU A 161 -1.51 6.91 -11.41
CA LEU A 161 -1.39 5.64 -10.69
C LEU A 161 -1.35 5.91 -9.19
N GLU A 162 -1.95 5.03 -8.39
CA GLU A 162 -2.00 5.12 -6.94
C GLU A 162 -1.15 4.03 -6.30
N ILE A 163 -0.42 4.42 -5.24
CA ILE A 163 0.25 3.51 -4.31
C ILE A 163 -0.45 3.63 -2.97
N GLU A 164 -1.27 2.64 -2.66
CA GLU A 164 -2.13 2.63 -1.49
C GLU A 164 -1.52 1.68 -0.45
N SER A 165 -1.32 2.16 0.78
CA SER A 165 -0.88 1.32 1.89
C SER A 165 -1.99 1.25 2.94
N LEU A 166 -2.11 0.11 3.60
CA LEU A 166 -3.18 -0.18 4.55
C LEU A 166 -2.58 -0.67 5.86
N SER A 167 -3.10 -0.18 6.97
CA SER A 167 -2.84 -0.78 8.27
C SER A 167 -3.66 -2.07 8.44
N PRO A 168 -3.34 -2.89 9.45
CA PRO A 168 -4.30 -3.87 9.98
C PRO A 168 -5.64 -3.22 10.35
N LEU A 169 -6.68 -4.05 10.48
CA LEU A 169 -7.92 -3.67 11.14
C LEU A 169 -7.69 -3.53 12.65
N TYR A 170 -8.03 -2.36 13.19
CA TYR A 170 -7.97 -2.04 14.61
C TYR A 170 -9.37 -1.91 15.18
N LYS A 171 -9.56 -2.42 16.41
CA LYS A 171 -10.75 -2.12 17.22
C LYS A 171 -10.42 -0.94 18.12
N LEU A 172 -10.95 0.24 17.78
CA LEU A 172 -10.70 1.48 18.49
C LEU A 172 -11.86 1.76 19.45
N ALA A 173 -11.62 1.71 20.76
CA ALA A 173 -12.55 2.22 21.77
C ALA A 173 -12.65 3.75 21.72
N GLU A 174 -13.61 4.35 22.44
CA GLU A 174 -13.71 5.80 22.60
C GLU A 174 -12.36 6.39 23.04
N GLY A 175 -11.89 7.41 22.33
CA GLY A 175 -10.60 8.08 22.56
C GLY A 175 -9.36 7.29 22.14
N ALA A 176 -9.50 6.01 21.76
CA ALA A 176 -8.37 5.20 21.33
C ALA A 176 -7.88 5.62 19.94
N SER A 177 -6.57 5.47 19.72
CA SER A 177 -5.93 5.81 18.45
C SER A 177 -5.09 4.68 17.90
N ALA A 178 -4.94 4.64 16.59
CA ALA A 178 -3.95 3.82 15.90
C ALA A 178 -3.19 4.66 14.86
N THR A 179 -1.95 4.29 14.57
CA THR A 179 -1.08 5.00 13.63
C THR A 179 -0.51 4.03 12.59
N HIS A 180 -0.50 4.45 11.34
CA HIS A 180 0.18 3.79 10.23
C HIS A 180 1.28 4.71 9.71
N THR A 181 2.53 4.27 9.84
CA THR A 181 3.71 5.05 9.44
C THR A 181 4.19 4.65 8.06
N GLU A 182 4.42 5.64 7.21
CA GLU A 182 5.06 5.49 5.91
C GLU A 182 6.42 6.23 5.91
N TYR A 183 7.38 5.71 5.14
CA TYR A 183 8.65 6.39 4.89
C TYR A 183 8.85 6.54 3.39
N TRP A 184 9.09 7.77 2.94
CA TRP A 184 9.22 8.11 1.54
C TRP A 184 10.63 8.60 1.25
N SER A 185 11.20 8.15 0.14
CA SER A 185 12.49 8.65 -0.37
C SER A 185 12.47 8.75 -1.89
N LEU A 186 13.36 9.58 -2.42
CA LEU A 186 13.56 9.77 -3.86
C LEU A 186 15.04 9.54 -4.21
N ALA A 187 15.30 8.81 -5.29
CA ALA A 187 16.64 8.57 -5.81
C ALA A 187 16.68 8.74 -7.34
N ARG A 188 17.88 8.97 -7.88
CA ARG A 188 18.20 9.00 -9.32
C ARG A 188 19.17 7.90 -9.67
#